data_AF-A0A379SLB7-F1
#
_entry.id   AF-A0A379SLB7-F1
#
_cell.length_a   1.000
_cell.length_b   1.000
_cell.length_c   1.000
_cell.angle_alpha   90.00
_cell.angle_beta   90.00
_cell.angle_gamma   90.00
#
_symmetry.space_group_name_H-M   'P 1'
#
loop_
_entity.id
_entity.type
_entity.pdbx_description
1 polymer ?
#
loop_
_entity_poly.entity_id
_entity_poly.type
_entity_poly.pdbx_seq_one_letter_code
_entity_poly.pdbx_strand_id
1 'polypeptide(L)'
;MGNPTGFVIDITNALCQTINVKCHYVVNSFDAQIPELLARKVDFIMPLGVTPKRRASIAFSRYVYHDPTVLVARKTVNILPQAARLKGKNIAVEQEAFRKHGQTPTGCLRG
;
A
#
# COMPACT_ATOMS: atom_id res chain seq x y z
N MET A 1 -7.77 -18.43 -15.98
CA MET A 1 -7.07 -17.60 -14.97
C MET A 1 -5.60 -17.56 -15.37
N GLY A 2 -5.03 -16.37 -15.56
CA GLY A 2 -3.61 -16.21 -15.90
C GLY A 2 -2.75 -16.10 -14.63
N ASN A 3 -1.45 -16.31 -14.77
CA ASN A 3 -0.50 -15.99 -13.69
C ASN A 3 -0.45 -14.46 -13.49
N PRO A 4 -0.37 -13.96 -12.25
CA PRO A 4 -0.17 -12.53 -12.03
C PRO A 4 1.16 -12.10 -12.64
N THR A 5 1.21 -10.90 -13.21
CA THR A 5 2.39 -10.33 -13.87
C THR A 5 2.54 -8.85 -13.52
N GLY A 6 3.75 -8.31 -13.69
CA GLY A 6 4.04 -6.88 -13.52
C GLY A 6 5.05 -6.61 -12.42
N PHE A 7 5.33 -5.33 -12.18
CA PHE A 7 6.45 -4.87 -11.34
C PHE A 7 6.56 -5.55 -9.97
N VAL A 8 5.45 -5.68 -9.24
CA VAL A 8 5.46 -6.32 -7.91
C VAL A 8 5.77 -7.82 -7.99
N ILE A 9 5.28 -8.49 -9.04
CA ILE A 9 5.55 -9.90 -9.28
C ILE A 9 7.03 -10.11 -9.62
N ASP A 10 7.62 -9.22 -10.41
CA ASP A 10 9.04 -9.28 -10.77
C ASP A 10 9.94 -9.14 -9.53
N ILE A 11 9.63 -8.19 -8.65
CA ILE A 11 10.33 -8.02 -7.37
C ILE A 11 10.17 -9.26 -6.48
N THR A 12 8.95 -9.78 -6.39
CA THR A 12 8.65 -10.95 -5.55
C THR A 12 9.37 -12.19 -6.05
N ASN A 13 9.45 -12.38 -7.36
CA ASN A 13 10.23 -13.46 -7.98
C ASN A 13 11.72 -13.33 -7.68
N ALA A 14 12.29 -12.13 -7.82
CA ALA A 14 13.70 -11.88 -7.49
C ALA A 14 14.00 -12.15 -6.00
N LEU A 15 13.07 -11.79 -5.11
CA LEU A 15 13.19 -12.11 -3.68
C LEU A 15 13.18 -13.62 -3.44
N CYS A 16 12.19 -14.34 -3.99
CA CYS A 16 12.08 -15.79 -3.88
C CYS A 16 13.32 -16.51 -4.40
N GLN A 17 13.88 -16.05 -5.53
CA GLN A 17 15.13 -16.56 -6.07
C GLN A 17 16.31 -16.31 -5.12
N THR A 18 16.41 -15.11 -4.53
CA THR A 18 17.49 -14.74 -3.61
C THR A 18 17.50 -15.61 -2.36
N ILE A 19 16.33 -15.98 -1.85
CA ILE A 19 16.19 -16.84 -0.65
C ILE A 19 16.05 -18.33 -1.00
N ASN A 20 16.18 -18.70 -2.27
CA ASN A 20 16.10 -20.07 -2.79
C ASN A 20 14.80 -20.81 -2.40
N VAL A 21 13.64 -20.15 -2.58
CA VAL A 21 12.31 -20.75 -2.35
C VAL A 21 11.43 -20.65 -3.59
N LYS A 22 10.40 -21.50 -3.64
CA LYS A 22 9.38 -21.46 -4.69
C LYS A 22 8.23 -20.52 -4.27
N CYS A 23 8.01 -19.47 -5.04
CA CYS A 23 6.90 -18.55 -4.85
C CYS A 23 5.56 -19.18 -5.32
N HIS A 24 4.54 -19.09 -4.47
CA HIS A 24 3.15 -19.40 -4.80
C HIS A 24 2.29 -18.18 -4.52
N TYR A 25 1.49 -17.77 -5.51
CA TYR A 25 0.69 -16.54 -5.40
C TYR A 25 -0.73 -16.86 -4.96
N VAL A 26 -1.20 -16.11 -3.95
CA VAL A 26 -2.59 -16.06 -3.53
C VAL A 26 -3.10 -14.65 -3.84
N VAL A 27 -4.13 -14.55 -4.69
CA VAL A 27 -4.68 -13.26 -5.12
C VAL A 27 -6.02 -13.05 -4.43
N ASN A 28 -6.04 -12.16 -3.43
CA ASN A 28 -7.21 -11.81 -2.63
C ASN A 28 -7.38 -10.28 -2.53
N SER A 29 -8.49 -9.84 -1.92
CA SER A 29 -8.71 -8.41 -1.64
C SER A 29 -7.66 -7.86 -0.67
N PHE A 30 -7.40 -6.56 -0.76
CA PHE A 30 -6.40 -5.89 0.08
C PHE A 30 -6.70 -6.03 1.58
N ASP A 31 -7.97 -5.94 1.97
CA ASP A 31 -8.41 -6.08 3.37
C ASP A 31 -8.17 -7.49 3.95
N ALA A 32 -8.06 -8.51 3.09
CA ALA A 32 -7.82 -9.89 3.51
C ALA A 32 -6.33 -10.17 3.80
N GLN A 33 -5.41 -9.36 3.28
CA GLN A 33 -3.97 -9.67 3.30
C GLN A 33 -3.41 -9.82 4.73
N ILE A 34 -3.71 -8.85 5.62
CA ILE A 34 -3.21 -8.88 7.00
C ILE A 34 -3.84 -10.03 7.80
N PRO A 35 -5.17 -10.22 7.80
CA PRO A 35 -5.78 -11.39 8.42
C PRO A 35 -5.21 -12.72 7.93
N GLU A 36 -4.91 -12.86 6.65
CA GLU A 36 -4.35 -14.09 6.08
C GLU A 36 -2.91 -14.34 6.51
N LEU A 37 -2.09 -13.29 6.63
CA LEU A 37 -0.75 -13.40 7.19
C LEU A 37 -0.79 -13.83 8.67
N LEU A 38 -1.68 -13.23 9.46
CA LEU A 38 -1.86 -13.59 10.87
C LEU A 38 -2.40 -15.02 11.04
N ALA A 39 -3.28 -15.45 10.13
CA ALA A 39 -3.81 -16.82 10.06
C ALA A 39 -2.82 -17.83 9.42
N ARG A 40 -1.61 -17.39 9.04
CA ARG A 40 -0.57 -18.21 8.40
C ARG A 40 -1.00 -18.88 7.09
N LYS A 41 -1.92 -18.25 6.37
CA LYS A 41 -2.32 -18.69 5.02
C LYS A 41 -1.34 -18.22 3.95
N VAL A 42 -0.58 -17.16 4.24
CA VAL A 42 0.51 -16.63 3.42
C VAL A 42 1.71 -16.33 4.31
N ASP A 43 2.91 -16.38 3.74
CA ASP A 43 4.17 -16.13 4.47
C ASP A 43 4.61 -14.67 4.43
N PHE A 44 4.22 -13.93 3.38
CA PHE A 44 4.48 -12.51 3.22
C PHE A 44 3.42 -11.83 2.36
N ILE A 45 3.36 -10.51 2.44
CA ILE A 45 2.45 -9.67 1.64
C ILE A 45 3.29 -8.72 0.80
N MET A 46 3.05 -8.66 -0.50
CA MET A 46 3.60 -7.62 -1.38
C MET A 46 2.60 -7.26 -2.48
N PRO A 47 2.23 -5.97 -2.66
CA PRO A 47 2.75 -4.82 -1.93
C PRO A 47 1.89 -4.45 -0.72
N LEU A 48 2.52 -3.90 0.33
CA LEU A 48 1.81 -3.33 1.48
C LEU A 48 2.60 -2.16 2.05
N GLY A 49 2.05 -0.96 2.00
CA GLY A 49 2.66 0.19 2.65
C GLY A 49 2.49 0.18 4.18
N VAL A 50 3.22 1.07 4.83
CA VAL A 50 3.33 1.13 6.29
C VAL A 50 2.34 2.13 6.89
N THR A 51 1.64 1.72 7.96
CA THR A 51 0.90 2.62 8.87
C THR A 51 1.19 2.24 10.32
N PRO A 52 0.98 3.13 11.31
CA PRO A 52 1.10 2.78 12.72
C PRO A 52 0.22 1.59 13.12
N LYS A 53 -1.03 1.55 12.63
CA LYS A 53 -1.97 0.44 12.87
C LYS A 53 -1.38 -0.89 12.39
N ARG A 54 -0.83 -0.93 11.16
CA ARG A 54 -0.26 -2.16 10.60
C ARG A 54 1.03 -2.55 11.31
N ARG A 55 1.90 -1.58 11.61
CA ARG A 55 3.19 -1.81 12.28
C ARG A 55 3.03 -2.31 13.73
N ALA A 56 1.89 -2.05 14.36
CA ALA A 56 1.53 -2.63 15.65
C ALA A 56 1.14 -4.12 15.56
N SER A 57 0.75 -4.61 14.37
CA SER A 57 0.27 -5.99 14.18
C SER A 57 1.25 -6.89 13.43
N ILE A 58 2.06 -6.33 12.52
CA ILE A 58 2.96 -7.08 11.64
C ILE A 58 4.30 -6.36 11.46
N ALA A 59 5.35 -7.14 11.20
CA ALA A 59 6.66 -6.62 10.84
C ALA A 59 6.70 -6.18 9.37
N PHE A 60 7.57 -5.20 9.06
CA PHE A 60 7.81 -4.74 7.69
C PHE A 60 9.27 -4.94 7.30
N SER A 61 9.50 -5.25 6.03
CA SER A 61 10.84 -5.25 5.44
C SER A 61 11.45 -3.85 5.44
N ARG A 62 12.73 -3.77 5.03
CA ARG A 62 13.29 -2.52 4.52
C ARG A 62 12.47 -2.02 3.34
N TYR A 63 12.50 -0.71 3.14
CA TYR A 63 11.81 -0.05 2.04
C TYR A 63 12.32 -0.58 0.69
N VAL A 64 11.40 -1.03 -0.17
CA VAL A 64 11.75 -1.67 -1.45
C VAL A 64 11.59 -0.70 -2.63
N TYR A 65 10.50 0.07 -2.68
CA TYR A 65 10.26 1.04 -3.75
C TYR A 65 9.30 2.15 -3.31
N HIS A 66 9.31 3.27 -4.04
CA HIS A 66 8.44 4.42 -3.81
C HIS A 66 7.22 4.45 -4.72
N ASP A 67 6.05 4.51 -4.10
CA ASP A 67 4.75 4.66 -4.76
C ASP A 67 4.07 5.95 -4.27
N PRO A 68 4.15 7.05 -5.05
CA PRO A 68 3.60 8.34 -4.64
C PRO A 68 2.07 8.37 -4.79
N THR A 69 1.38 8.79 -3.73
CA THR A 69 -0.06 9.07 -3.81
C THR A 69 -0.33 10.33 -4.63
N VAL A 70 -1.05 10.19 -5.73
CA VAL A 70 -1.46 11.30 -6.60
C VAL A 70 -2.98 11.48 -6.64
N LEU A 71 -3.44 12.71 -6.88
CA LEU A 71 -4.84 12.98 -7.18
C LEU A 71 -5.06 12.84 -8.68
N VAL A 72 -6.00 11.97 -9.07
CA VAL A 72 -6.39 11.80 -10.47
C VAL A 72 -7.80 12.37 -10.66
N ALA A 73 -7.99 13.16 -11.72
CA ALA A 73 -9.27 13.73 -12.09
C ALA A 73 -9.44 13.72 -13.61
N ARG A 74 -10.69 13.79 -14.09
CA ARG A 74 -10.96 14.02 -15.51
C ARG A 74 -10.35 15.35 -15.94
N LYS A 75 -9.84 15.43 -17.19
CA LYS A 75 -9.22 16.65 -17.74
C LYS A 75 -10.10 17.90 -17.65
N THR A 76 -11.43 17.72 -17.69
CA THR A 76 -12.41 18.81 -17.59
C THR A 76 -12.61 19.34 -16.17
N VAL A 77 -12.08 18.64 -15.15
CA VAL A 77 -12.21 19.03 -13.75
C VAL A 77 -10.93 19.75 -13.33
N ASN A 78 -11.01 21.07 -13.20
CA ASN A 78 -9.89 21.90 -12.72
C ASN A 78 -9.79 21.82 -11.19
N ILE A 79 -9.18 20.75 -10.68
CA ILE A 79 -8.95 20.53 -9.25
C ILE A 79 -7.46 20.35 -8.97
N LEU A 80 -6.98 21.00 -7.92
CA LEU A 80 -5.60 20.88 -7.47
C LEU A 80 -5.54 19.89 -6.29
N PRO A 81 -4.42 19.15 -6.11
CA PRO A 81 -4.19 18.22 -5.00
C PRO A 81 -3.95 18.95 -3.67
N GLN A 82 -4.83 19.86 -3.30
CA GLN A 82 -4.76 20.71 -2.12
C GLN A 82 -5.96 20.40 -1.23
N ALA A 83 -5.75 20.00 0.02
CA ALA A 83 -6.83 19.54 0.91
C ALA A 83 -8.00 20.54 1.01
N ALA A 84 -7.72 21.84 1.08
CA ALA A 84 -8.74 22.89 1.11
C ALA A 84 -9.63 22.92 -0.15
N ARG A 85 -9.08 22.55 -1.31
CA ARG A 85 -9.81 22.50 -2.60
C ARG A 85 -10.64 21.22 -2.77
N LEU A 86 -10.40 20.21 -1.94
CA LEU A 86 -11.15 18.95 -1.96
C LEU A 86 -12.39 18.97 -1.06
N LYS A 87 -12.56 20.00 -0.23
CA LYS A 87 -13.71 20.12 0.68
C LYS A 87 -15.03 20.12 -0.11
N GLY A 88 -15.96 19.26 0.30
CA GLY A 88 -17.26 19.12 -0.36
C GLY A 88 -17.22 18.37 -1.70
N LYS A 89 -16.09 17.76 -2.07
CA LYS A 89 -15.99 16.86 -3.23
C LYS A 89 -16.08 15.41 -2.78
N ASN A 90 -16.68 14.58 -3.63
CA ASN A 90 -16.65 13.13 -3.46
C ASN A 90 -15.30 12.62 -3.95
N ILE A 91 -14.49 12.07 -3.04
CA ILE A 91 -13.16 11.52 -3.32
C ILE A 91 -13.21 10.01 -3.09
N ALA A 92 -12.95 9.24 -4.13
CA ALA A 92 -12.81 7.80 -4.02
C ALA A 92 -11.39 7.45 -3.55
N VAL A 93 -11.30 6.53 -2.58
CA VAL A 93 -10.04 5.99 -2.06
C VAL A 93 -10.20 4.49 -1.84
N GLU A 94 -9.08 3.76 -1.86
CA GLU A 94 -9.06 2.38 -1.39
C GLU A 94 -9.42 2.32 0.10
N GLN A 95 -10.18 1.29 0.50
CA GLN A 95 -10.48 1.06 1.91
C GLN A 95 -9.16 0.81 2.68
N GLU A 96 -9.07 1.36 3.89
CA GLU A 96 -7.84 1.36 4.68
C GLU A 96 -6.59 1.98 3.99
N ALA A 97 -6.79 2.94 3.08
CA ALA A 97 -5.68 3.71 2.51
C ALA A 97 -4.81 4.40 3.59
N PHE A 98 -3.52 4.57 3.28
CA PHE A 98 -2.48 5.13 4.16
C PHE A 98 -2.85 6.45 4.84
N ARG A 99 -3.62 7.28 4.15
CA ARG A 99 -3.94 8.64 4.58
C ARG A 99 -5.38 8.71 5.07
N LYS A 100 -5.53 8.75 6.40
CA LYS A 100 -6.71 9.37 7.00
C LYS A 100 -6.68 10.86 6.69
N HIS A 101 -7.80 11.43 6.25
CA HIS A 101 -8.00 12.88 6.27
C HIS A 101 -7.78 13.37 7.71
N GLY A 102 -6.69 14.10 7.99
CA GLY A 102 -6.48 14.77 9.28
C GLY A 102 -5.24 14.41 10.11
N GLN A 103 -4.18 13.82 9.56
CA GLN A 103 -2.86 13.85 10.22
C GLN A 103 -1.92 14.79 9.46
N THR A 104 -1.83 16.03 9.94
CA THR A 104 -0.66 16.88 9.76
C THR A 104 0.58 16.12 10.24
N PRO A 105 1.73 16.19 9.54
CA PRO A 105 2.99 15.72 10.08
C PRO A 105 3.42 16.71 11.18
N THR A 106 2.85 16.57 12.38
CA THR A 106 3.38 17.25 13.57
C THR A 106 4.59 16.47 14.05
N GLY A 107 5.67 16.56 13.28
CA GLY A 107 7.03 16.28 13.70
C GLY A 107 7.82 17.58 13.58
N CYS A 108 7.45 18.57 14.40
CA CYS A 108 8.29 19.75 14.61
C CYS A 108 9.68 19.27 15.04
N LEU A 109 10.69 19.69 14.29
CA LEU A 109 12.05 19.85 14.79
C LEU A 109 11.96 20.60 16.13
N ARG A 110 12.31 19.91 17.22
CA ARG A 110 12.84 20.56 18.43
C ARG A 110 14.33 20.25 18.43
N GLY A 111 15.12 21.31 18.59
CA GLY A 111 16.56 21.25 18.74
C GLY A 111 17.01 20.58 20.02
#